data_AF-A0A6J8DYW9-F1
#
_entry.id   AF-A0A6J8DYW9-F1
#
_cell.length_a   1.000
_cell.length_b   1.000
_cell.length_c   1.000
_cell.angle_alpha   90.00
_cell.angle_beta   90.00
_cell.angle_gamma   90.00
#
_symmetry.space_group_name_H-M   'P 1'
#
loop_
_entity.id
_entity.type
_entity.pdbx_description
1 polymer ?
#
loop_
_entity_poly.entity_id
_entity_poly.type
_entity_poly.pdbx_seq_one_letter_code
_entity_poly.pdbx_strand_id
1 'polypeptide(L)'
;MHVASHDETHCPIELCKCTKFEAICSGKNLIYIPRFPRDVESVTFLNGNIGMLSKERTKNLTFNVIYKLSFINNAIVRLEPDAFSTFITIKVLTISFEPSLLASDVMNALNNMNTAHLKSLNLINNDWMFLPDDMFKAIKTNKIQKINLNSNNLQLLNFS
;
A
#
# COMPACT_ATOMS: atom_id res chain seq x y z
N MET A 1 34.22 7.82 -23.52
CA MET A 1 33.51 7.82 -22.22
C MET A 1 32.03 7.71 -22.48
N HIS A 2 31.45 6.53 -22.28
CA HIS A 2 30.00 6.36 -22.32
C HIS A 2 29.44 6.81 -20.99
N VAL A 3 28.58 7.83 -21.03
CA VAL A 3 27.72 8.20 -19.92
C VAL A 3 26.73 7.05 -19.74
N ALA A 4 26.79 6.38 -18.59
CA ALA A 4 25.81 5.37 -18.21
C ALA A 4 24.45 6.08 -18.08
N SER A 5 23.58 5.91 -19.08
CA SER A 5 22.17 6.25 -18.95
C SER A 5 21.57 5.42 -17.83
N HIS A 6 21.21 6.07 -16.72
CA HIS A 6 20.40 5.46 -15.67
C HIS A 6 19.13 4.88 -16.29
N ASP A 7 18.98 3.58 -16.18
CA ASP A 7 17.96 2.78 -16.85
C ASP A 7 16.57 3.03 -16.24
N GLU A 8 15.83 3.99 -16.79
CA GLU A 8 14.45 4.36 -16.41
C GLU A 8 13.37 3.45 -17.07
N THR A 9 13.72 2.26 -17.56
CA THR A 9 12.83 1.56 -18.51
C THR A 9 12.52 0.09 -18.25
N HIS A 10 13.17 -0.59 -17.30
CA HIS A 10 13.02 -2.04 -17.18
C HIS A 10 12.25 -2.51 -15.93
N CYS A 11 11.37 -3.50 -16.14
CA CYS A 11 10.72 -4.22 -15.07
C CYS A 11 11.76 -4.97 -14.23
N PRO A 12 11.66 -4.97 -12.88
CA PRO A 12 12.55 -5.73 -12.00
C PRO A 12 12.21 -7.23 -12.05
N ILE A 13 12.60 -7.89 -13.14
CA ILE A 13 12.16 -9.26 -13.50
C ILE A 13 12.48 -10.34 -12.46
N GLU A 14 13.49 -10.12 -11.62
CA GLU A 14 13.86 -11.03 -10.53
C GLU A 14 12.83 -11.08 -9.40
N LEU A 15 12.00 -10.03 -9.29
CA LEU A 15 11.01 -9.87 -8.22
C LEU A 15 9.58 -9.73 -8.76
N CYS A 16 9.44 -9.23 -9.99
CA CYS A 16 8.16 -8.76 -10.50
C CYS A 16 7.92 -9.15 -11.96
N LYS A 17 6.64 -9.31 -12.28
CA LYS A 17 6.13 -9.37 -13.65
C LYS A 17 5.39 -8.08 -13.93
N CYS A 18 5.77 -7.38 -15.01
CA CYS A 18 5.14 -6.14 -15.42
C CYS A 18 4.41 -6.30 -16.75
N THR A 19 3.24 -5.71 -16.84
CA THR A 19 2.61 -5.32 -18.10
C THR A 19 2.82 -3.82 -18.32
N LYS A 20 2.14 -3.22 -19.30
CA LYS A 20 2.24 -1.79 -19.55
C LYS A 20 1.85 -0.93 -18.35
N PHE A 21 0.77 -1.29 -17.65
CA PHE A 21 0.18 -0.47 -16.57
C PHE A 21 0.19 -1.14 -15.21
N GLU A 22 0.65 -2.39 -15.12
CA GLU A 22 0.57 -3.20 -13.91
C GLU A 22 1.90 -3.86 -13.59
N ALA A 23 2.28 -3.89 -12.32
CA ALA A 23 3.38 -4.69 -11.81
C ALA A 23 2.89 -5.57 -10.67
N ILE A 24 3.19 -6.87 -10.76
CA ILE A 24 2.93 -7.84 -9.70
C ILE A 24 4.29 -8.38 -9.24
N CYS A 25 4.64 -8.08 -8.01
CA CYS A 25 5.86 -8.51 -7.35
C CYS A 25 5.55 -9.62 -6.35
N SER A 26 6.35 -10.67 -6.31
CA SER A 26 6.10 -11.76 -5.38
C SER A 26 7.32 -12.58 -5.01
N GLY A 27 7.30 -13.15 -3.81
CA GLY A 27 8.29 -14.12 -3.36
C GLY A 27 9.03 -13.68 -2.10
N LYS A 28 9.60 -14.63 -1.36
CA LYS A 28 10.21 -14.39 -0.04
C LYS A 28 11.43 -13.47 -0.07
N ASN A 29 12.06 -13.30 -1.23
CA ASN A 29 13.16 -12.37 -1.46
C ASN A 29 12.70 -10.91 -1.68
N LEU A 30 11.39 -10.64 -1.76
CA LEU A 30 10.81 -9.30 -1.82
C LEU A 30 10.89 -8.62 -0.45
N ILE A 31 12.05 -8.04 -0.15
CA ILE A 31 12.33 -7.32 1.11
C ILE A 31 12.36 -5.80 0.96
N TYR A 32 12.24 -5.30 -0.28
CA TYR A 32 12.22 -3.89 -0.63
C TYR A 32 11.28 -3.63 -1.80
N ILE A 33 10.90 -2.37 -2.01
CA ILE A 33 10.08 -1.95 -3.14
C ILE A 33 10.99 -1.50 -4.29
N PRO A 34 11.02 -2.21 -5.44
CA PRO A 34 11.84 -1.81 -6.58
C PRO A 34 11.24 -0.62 -7.33
N ARG A 35 12.00 -0.06 -8.28
CA ARG A 35 11.47 0.89 -9.26
C ARG A 35 10.76 0.16 -10.39
N PHE A 36 9.84 0.84 -11.06
CA PHE A 36 9.05 0.31 -12.17
C PHE A 36 9.17 1.22 -13.41
N PRO A 37 8.85 0.70 -14.61
CA PRO A 37 8.63 1.54 -15.78
C PRO A 37 7.60 2.64 -15.49
N ARG A 38 7.79 3.83 -16.08
CA ARG A 38 7.01 5.04 -15.76
C ARG A 38 5.50 4.88 -15.93
N ASP A 39 5.07 4.07 -16.89
CA ASP A 39 3.66 3.83 -17.21
C ASP A 39 2.95 2.90 -16.23
N VAL A 40 3.64 2.27 -15.27
CA VAL A 40 2.99 1.43 -14.26
C VAL A 40 2.13 2.30 -13.34
N GLU A 41 0.87 1.93 -13.22
CA GLU A 41 -0.17 2.66 -12.46
C GLU A 41 -0.78 1.79 -11.35
N SER A 42 -0.65 0.47 -11.46
CA SER A 42 -1.17 -0.53 -10.52
C SER A 42 -0.03 -1.42 -10.03
N VAL A 43 0.21 -1.46 -8.73
CA VAL A 43 1.30 -2.27 -8.16
C VAL A 43 0.76 -3.17 -7.06
N THR A 44 1.12 -4.44 -7.12
CA THR A 44 0.74 -5.45 -6.13
C THR A 44 1.97 -6.20 -5.63
N PHE A 45 2.18 -6.21 -4.32
CA PHE A 45 3.23 -6.96 -3.63
C PHE A 45 2.60 -8.16 -2.91
N LEU A 46 3.06 -9.38 -3.23
CA LEU A 46 2.45 -10.63 -2.77
C LEU A 46 3.49 -11.54 -2.09
N ASN A 47 3.18 -12.12 -0.94
CA ASN A 47 3.99 -13.18 -0.33
C ASN A 47 5.47 -12.78 -0.13
N GLY A 48 5.70 -11.52 0.22
CA GLY A 48 7.01 -10.93 0.46
C GLY A 48 7.41 -10.93 1.93
N ASN A 49 8.49 -10.22 2.23
CA ASN A 49 8.99 -10.00 3.59
C ASN A 49 9.44 -8.54 3.75
N ILE A 50 8.57 -7.61 3.38
CA ILE A 50 8.85 -6.17 3.40
C ILE A 50 9.02 -5.68 4.84
N GLY A 51 8.24 -6.19 5.79
CA GLY A 51 8.42 -5.91 7.23
C GLY A 51 7.90 -4.54 7.68
N MET A 52 8.35 -3.47 7.04
CA MET A 52 7.99 -2.10 7.39
C MET A 52 7.74 -1.25 6.15
N LEU A 53 6.77 -0.35 6.24
CA LEU A 53 6.50 0.69 5.26
C LEU A 53 6.75 2.08 5.86
N SER A 54 7.49 2.89 5.13
CA SER A 54 7.82 4.29 5.44
C SER A 54 7.97 5.09 4.15
N LYS A 55 7.99 6.41 4.23
CA LYS A 55 8.19 7.26 3.05
C LYS A 55 9.47 6.91 2.27
N GLU A 56 10.55 6.63 3.00
CA GLU A 56 11.83 6.23 2.39
C GLU A 56 11.72 4.86 1.70
N ARG A 57 10.97 3.92 2.28
CA ARG A 57 10.79 2.59 1.68
C ARG A 57 9.85 2.60 0.48
N THR A 58 8.88 3.51 0.43
CA THR A 58 7.94 3.66 -0.69
C THR A 58 8.43 4.64 -1.76
N LYS A 59 9.60 5.29 -1.57
CA LYS A 59 10.15 6.29 -2.51
C LYS A 59 10.25 5.84 -3.96
N ASN A 60 10.49 4.55 -4.20
CA ASN A 60 10.62 4.04 -5.57
C ASN A 60 9.30 4.02 -6.34
N LEU A 61 8.15 4.10 -5.65
CA LEU A 61 6.84 4.22 -6.26
C LEU A 61 6.49 5.68 -6.62
N THR A 62 7.22 6.67 -6.08
CA THR A 62 6.88 8.09 -6.32
C THR A 62 7.27 8.58 -7.72
N PHE A 63 7.99 7.76 -8.48
CA PHE A 63 8.28 7.99 -9.90
C PHE A 63 7.09 7.63 -10.81
N ASN A 64 6.05 7.02 -10.25
CA ASN A 64 4.87 6.54 -10.95
C ASN A 64 3.62 7.27 -10.46
N VAL A 65 2.64 7.43 -11.35
CA VAL A 65 1.30 7.88 -10.97
C VAL A 65 0.48 6.66 -10.55
N ILE A 66 0.54 6.32 -9.26
CA ILE A 66 -0.11 5.11 -8.74
C ILE A 66 -1.60 5.36 -8.46
N TYR A 67 -2.47 4.57 -9.08
CA TYR A 67 -3.91 4.54 -8.82
C TYR A 67 -4.33 3.38 -7.93
N LYS A 68 -3.62 2.24 -8.00
CA LYS A 68 -3.91 1.04 -7.22
C LYS A 68 -2.63 0.53 -6.56
N LEU A 69 -2.67 0.37 -5.25
CA LEU A 69 -1.54 -0.13 -4.47
C LEU A 69 -2.02 -1.23 -3.53
N SER A 70 -1.40 -2.40 -3.62
CA SER A 70 -1.76 -3.56 -2.82
C SER A 70 -0.53 -4.17 -2.14
N PHE A 71 -0.62 -4.34 -0.82
CA PHE A 71 0.30 -5.16 -0.03
C PHE A 71 -0.49 -6.34 0.52
N ILE A 72 -0.12 -7.55 0.11
CA ILE A 72 -0.78 -8.79 0.50
C ILE A 72 0.26 -9.77 1.01
N ASN A 73 0.16 -10.15 2.28
CA ASN A 73 1.04 -11.13 2.92
C ASN A 73 2.54 -10.78 2.74
N ASN A 74 2.95 -9.58 3.16
CA ASN A 74 4.33 -9.12 3.09
C ASN A 74 5.01 -9.04 4.46
N ALA A 75 4.42 -9.69 5.47
CA ALA A 75 4.88 -9.69 6.85
C ALA A 75 5.08 -8.27 7.41
N ILE A 76 4.19 -7.35 7.06
CA ILE A 76 4.24 -5.97 7.53
C ILE A 76 3.86 -5.96 9.01
N VAL A 77 4.75 -5.46 9.85
CA VAL A 77 4.55 -5.32 11.30
C VAL A 77 4.47 -3.85 11.73
N ARG A 78 4.92 -2.93 10.86
CA ARG A 78 4.93 -1.49 11.15
C ARG A 78 4.64 -0.68 9.89
N LEU A 79 3.77 0.32 10.04
CA LEU A 79 3.46 1.29 9.01
C LEU A 79 3.65 2.70 9.59
N GLU A 80 4.64 3.42 9.07
CA GLU A 80 4.91 4.78 9.54
C GLU A 80 3.85 5.77 9.02
N PRO A 81 3.53 6.84 9.78
CA PRO A 81 2.48 7.77 9.39
C PRO A 81 2.68 8.41 8.02
N ASP A 82 3.92 8.65 7.60
CA ASP A 82 4.23 9.31 6.34
C ASP A 82 4.37 8.35 5.14
N ALA A 83 4.18 7.04 5.34
CA ALA A 83 4.45 6.01 4.34
C ALA A 83 3.74 6.22 2.99
N PHE A 84 2.56 6.85 3.03
CA PHE A 84 1.76 7.15 1.84
C PHE A 84 1.60 8.67 1.57
N SER A 85 2.29 9.52 2.32
CA SER A 85 2.12 10.99 2.26
C SER A 85 2.42 11.61 0.90
N THR A 86 3.24 10.95 0.08
CA THR A 86 3.64 11.43 -1.26
C THR A 86 2.66 11.04 -2.36
N PHE A 87 1.74 10.09 -2.12
CA PHE A 87 0.82 9.63 -3.14
C PHE A 87 -0.46 10.47 -3.15
N ILE A 88 -0.65 11.21 -4.24
CA ILE A 88 -1.81 12.11 -4.40
C ILE A 88 -2.92 11.52 -5.28
N THR A 89 -2.70 10.37 -5.92
CA THR A 89 -3.62 9.81 -6.93
C THR A 89 -4.26 8.48 -6.56
N ILE A 90 -3.90 7.87 -5.43
CA ILE A 90 -4.37 6.53 -5.08
C ILE A 90 -5.91 6.51 -4.98
N LYS A 91 -6.53 5.60 -5.72
CA LYS A 91 -7.97 5.34 -5.74
C LYS A 91 -8.32 4.06 -4.99
N VAL A 92 -7.42 3.07 -5.01
CA VAL A 92 -7.60 1.79 -4.32
C VAL A 92 -6.35 1.50 -3.51
N LEU A 93 -6.53 1.35 -2.20
CA LEU A 93 -5.49 0.88 -1.29
C LEU A 93 -5.93 -0.45 -0.68
N THR A 94 -5.07 -1.46 -0.80
CA THR A 94 -5.27 -2.77 -0.19
C THR A 94 -4.11 -3.11 0.73
N ILE A 95 -4.41 -3.41 1.99
CA ILE A 95 -3.47 -3.97 2.96
C ILE A 95 -4.17 -5.20 3.53
N SER A 96 -3.64 -6.39 3.23
CA SER A 96 -4.32 -7.64 3.50
C SER A 96 -3.37 -8.74 3.90
N PHE A 97 -3.83 -9.69 4.73
CA PHE A 97 -2.98 -10.77 5.25
C PHE A 97 -1.75 -10.25 6.00
N GLU A 98 -1.91 -9.16 6.76
CA GLU A 98 -0.87 -8.58 7.62
C GLU A 98 -1.27 -8.68 9.11
N PRO A 99 -1.30 -9.90 9.70
CA PRO A 99 -1.87 -10.14 11.04
C PRO A 99 -1.11 -9.45 12.18
N SER A 100 0.15 -9.09 11.95
CA SER A 100 0.98 -8.40 12.94
C SER A 100 0.95 -6.87 12.81
N LEU A 101 0.29 -6.33 11.77
CA LEU A 101 0.15 -4.89 11.58
C LEU A 101 -0.97 -4.35 12.47
N LEU A 102 -0.72 -3.27 13.19
CA LEU A 102 -1.73 -2.62 14.03
C LEU A 102 -2.68 -1.75 13.19
N ALA A 103 -3.99 -1.82 13.51
CA ALA A 103 -4.99 -0.96 12.89
C ALA A 103 -4.72 0.55 13.12
N SER A 104 -4.13 0.91 14.27
CA SER A 104 -3.72 2.28 14.59
C SER A 104 -2.65 2.83 13.66
N ASP A 105 -1.73 1.99 13.18
CA ASP A 105 -0.70 2.41 12.24
C ASP A 105 -1.32 2.74 10.88
N VAL A 106 -2.31 1.95 10.45
CA VAL A 106 -3.08 2.23 9.24
C VAL A 106 -3.90 3.51 9.39
N MET A 107 -4.56 3.74 10.53
CA MET A 107 -5.25 5.00 10.82
C MET A 107 -4.29 6.20 10.71
N ASN A 108 -3.11 6.11 11.33
CA ASN A 108 -2.13 7.18 11.33
C ASN A 108 -1.61 7.49 9.92
N ALA A 109 -1.39 6.46 9.10
CA ALA A 109 -1.01 6.63 7.70
C ALA A 109 -2.14 7.27 6.87
N LEU A 110 -3.39 6.87 7.07
CA LEU A 110 -4.55 7.49 6.40
C LEU A 110 -4.70 8.97 6.77
N ASN A 111 -4.44 9.35 8.03
CA ASN A 111 -4.48 10.73 8.50
C ASN A 111 -3.43 11.64 7.85
N ASN A 112 -2.33 11.09 7.34
CA ASN A 112 -1.21 11.82 6.75
C ASN A 112 -1.12 11.68 5.22
N MET A 113 -1.98 10.86 4.63
CA MET A 113 -2.07 10.66 3.19
C MET A 113 -3.06 11.65 2.56
N ASN A 114 -2.85 12.01 1.30
CA ASN A 114 -3.90 12.66 0.51
C ASN A 114 -4.99 11.63 0.14
N THR A 115 -6.14 11.73 0.80
CA THR A 115 -7.26 10.80 0.64
C THR A 115 -8.32 11.26 -0.36
N ALA A 116 -8.15 12.42 -1.01
CA ALA A 116 -9.17 13.05 -1.87
C ALA A 116 -9.67 12.16 -3.02
N HIS A 117 -8.79 11.30 -3.54
CA HIS A 117 -9.09 10.40 -4.65
C HIS A 117 -9.44 8.97 -4.22
N LEU A 118 -9.30 8.63 -2.93
CA LEU A 118 -9.52 7.28 -2.43
C LEU A 118 -11.00 6.89 -2.59
N LYS A 119 -11.25 5.77 -3.29
CA LYS A 119 -12.58 5.19 -3.55
C LYS A 119 -12.80 3.88 -2.83
N SER A 120 -11.75 3.07 -2.70
CA SER A 120 -11.82 1.77 -2.05
C SER A 120 -10.66 1.59 -1.09
N LEU A 121 -10.98 1.25 0.14
CA LEU A 121 -10.02 0.84 1.17
C LEU A 121 -10.30 -0.61 1.55
N ASN A 122 -9.35 -1.50 1.28
CA ASN A 122 -9.48 -2.93 1.57
C ASN A 122 -8.49 -3.31 2.68
N LEU A 123 -9.01 -3.62 3.86
CA LEU A 123 -8.27 -4.00 5.07
C LEU A 123 -8.72 -5.39 5.48
N ILE A 124 -8.36 -6.40 4.69
CA ILE A 124 -8.97 -7.74 4.71
C ILE A 124 -8.01 -8.71 5.39
N ASN A 125 -8.50 -9.56 6.29
CA ASN A 125 -7.71 -10.64 6.90
C ASN A 125 -6.42 -10.17 7.57
N ASN A 126 -6.48 -9.08 8.34
CA ASN A 126 -5.36 -8.56 9.13
C ASN A 126 -5.47 -8.94 10.61
N ASP A 127 -6.33 -9.90 10.96
CA ASP A 127 -6.51 -10.41 12.32
C ASP A 127 -6.91 -9.34 13.36
N TRP A 128 -7.48 -8.23 12.92
CA TRP A 128 -7.85 -7.16 13.83
C TRP A 128 -9.08 -7.54 14.66
N MET A 129 -8.95 -7.43 15.99
CA MET A 129 -10.07 -7.61 16.93
C MET A 129 -10.82 -6.31 17.22
N PHE A 130 -10.13 -5.17 17.11
CA PHE A 130 -10.67 -3.85 17.40
C PHE A 130 -10.17 -2.85 16.35
N LEU A 131 -11.00 -1.84 16.08
CA LEU A 131 -10.59 -0.65 15.33
C LEU A 131 -10.36 0.51 16.32
N PRO A 132 -9.35 1.36 16.08
CA PRO A 132 -9.21 2.61 16.82
C PRO A 132 -10.44 3.50 16.65
N ASP A 133 -10.71 4.33 17.65
CA ASP A 133 -11.69 5.41 17.50
C ASP A 133 -11.27 6.34 16.36
N ASP A 134 -12.27 6.85 15.62
CA ASP A 134 -12.05 7.74 14.48
C ASP A 134 -11.21 7.12 13.33
N MET A 135 -11.07 5.78 13.26
CA MET A 135 -10.29 5.04 12.23
C MET A 135 -10.46 5.59 10.80
N PHE A 136 -11.69 6.00 10.45
CA PHE A 136 -12.06 6.45 9.11
C PHE A 136 -12.31 7.96 9.00
N LYS A 137 -11.92 8.74 10.01
CA LYS A 137 -12.12 10.20 10.01
C LYS A 137 -11.48 10.90 8.83
N ALA A 138 -10.25 10.54 8.48
CA ALA A 138 -9.52 11.12 7.34
C ALA A 138 -10.14 10.81 5.97
N ILE A 139 -11.05 9.84 5.91
CA ILE A 139 -11.72 9.45 4.66
C ILE A 139 -13.24 9.74 4.67
N LYS A 140 -13.77 10.25 5.79
CA LYS A 140 -15.20 10.55 6.01
C LYS A 140 -15.76 11.61 5.07
N THR A 141 -14.94 12.61 4.73
CA THR A 141 -15.33 13.71 3.83
C THR A 141 -15.16 13.36 2.36
N ASN A 142 -14.52 12.23 2.06
CA ASN A 142 -14.26 11.82 0.69
C ASN A 142 -15.44 11.04 0.13
N LYS A 143 -15.60 11.08 -1.20
CA LYS A 143 -16.52 10.21 -1.95
C LYS A 143 -16.00 8.76 -1.96
N ILE A 144 -15.64 8.22 -0.80
CA ILE A 144 -15.28 6.82 -0.60
C ILE A 144 -16.52 5.98 -0.89
N GLN A 145 -16.33 4.90 -1.64
CA GLN A 145 -17.41 4.04 -2.13
C GLN A 145 -17.44 2.71 -1.39
N LYS A 146 -16.27 2.26 -0.90
CA LYS A 146 -16.11 0.96 -0.27
C LYS A 146 -15.05 1.00 0.81
N ILE A 147 -15.41 0.46 1.98
CA ILE A 147 -14.47 0.04 3.02
C ILE A 147 -14.73 -1.45 3.23
N ASN A 148 -13.69 -2.28 3.09
CA ASN A 148 -13.80 -3.72 3.23
C ASN A 148 -12.94 -4.19 4.40
N LEU A 149 -13.60 -4.71 5.44
CA LEU A 149 -12.98 -5.24 6.66
C LEU A 149 -13.19 -6.75 6.80
N ASN A 150 -13.55 -7.44 5.71
CA ASN A 150 -13.87 -8.86 5.76
C ASN A 150 -12.71 -9.70 6.32
N SER A 151 -13.07 -10.81 6.95
CA SER A 151 -12.13 -11.80 7.48
C SER A 151 -11.15 -11.26 8.53
N ASN A 152 -11.45 -10.12 9.16
CA ASN A 152 -10.85 -9.79 10.45
C ASN A 152 -11.63 -10.47 11.59
N ASN A 153 -11.11 -10.37 12.81
CA ASN A 153 -11.72 -10.95 14.02
C ASN A 153 -12.42 -9.90 14.87
N LEU A 154 -13.06 -8.93 14.21
CA LEU A 154 -13.67 -7.76 14.85
C LEU A 154 -14.74 -8.17 15.85
N GLN A 155 -14.52 -7.87 17.13
CA GLN A 155 -15.48 -8.13 18.20
C GLN A 155 -16.47 -6.97 18.36
N LEU A 156 -16.04 -5.76 18.03
CA LEU A 156 -16.83 -4.54 18.09
C LEU A 156 -16.52 -3.64 16.87
N LEU A 157 -17.57 -3.07 16.29
CA LEU A 157 -17.47 -2.06 15.23
C LEU A 157 -17.87 -0.70 15.80
N ASN A 158 -16.89 0.17 16.04
CA ASN A 158 -17.13 1.57 16.37
C ASN A 158 -16.96 2.44 15.11
N PHE A 159 -18.00 3.19 14.74
CA PHE A 159 -18.05 4.03 13.53
C PHE A 159 -18.05 5.54 13.83
N SER A 160 -17.56 5.96 15.01
CA SER A 160 -17.49 7.39 15.39
C SER A 160 -16.76 8.25 14.34
#